data_AF-C9QKG0-F1
#
_entry.id   AF-C9QKG0-F1
#
_cell.length_a   1.000
_cell.length_b   1.000
_cell.length_c   1.000
_cell.angle_alpha   90.00
_cell.angle_beta   90.00
_cell.angle_gamma   90.00
#
_symmetry.space_group_name_H-M   'P 1'
#
loop_
_entity.id
_entity.type
_entity.pdbx_description
1 polymer ?
#
loop_
_entity_poly.entity_id
_entity_poly.type
_entity_poly.pdbx_seq_one_letter_code
_entity_poly.pdbx_strand_id
1 'polypeptide(L)' 'MEESVLAFFRMLGSLLKTIVQLIIIERIGYGVGWVVSKAVTFGRFPSSEVTESERGKVSYIGLASIALVLLGIAVFNGM' A
#
# COMPACT_ATOMS: atom_id res chain seq x y z
N MET A 1 30.43 25.35 1.17
CA MET A 1 29.96 24.81 -0.13
C MET A 1 29.69 23.31 -0.04
N GLU A 2 30.56 22.51 0.56
CA GLU A 2 30.38 21.04 0.69
C GLU A 2 29.17 20.62 1.56
N GLU A 3 28.93 21.29 2.69
CA GLU A 3 27.80 20.96 3.58
C GLU A 3 26.43 21.15 2.91
N SER A 4 26.29 22.19 2.08
CA SER A 4 25.06 22.46 1.32
C SER A 4 24.80 21.37 0.27
N VAL A 5 25.87 20.88 -0.37
CA VAL A 5 25.80 19.77 -1.33
C VAL A 5 25.41 18.47 -0.62
N LEU A 6 26.02 18.16 0.51
CA LEU A 6 25.67 17.01 1.36
C LEU A 6 24.22 17.05 1.84
N ALA A 7 23.74 18.21 2.29
CA ALA A 7 22.35 18.41 2.70
C ALA A 7 21.38 18.17 1.52
N PHE A 8 21.71 18.68 0.33
CA PHE A 8 20.93 18.48 -0.88
C PHE A 8 20.83 17.00 -1.28
N PHE A 9 21.95 16.26 -1.28
CA PHE A 9 21.95 14.82 -1.57
C PHE A 9 21.18 14.00 -0.52
N ARG A 10 21.25 14.37 0.76
CA ARG A 10 20.41 13.74 1.81
C ARG A 10 18.93 13.97 1.57
N MET A 11 18.55 15.19 1.20
CA MET A 11 17.16 15.53 0.88
C MET A 11 16.67 14.74 -0.34
N LEU A 12 17.46 14.69 -1.41
CA LEU A 12 17.17 13.88 -2.61
C LEU A 12 17.03 12.39 -2.29
N GLY A 13 17.95 11.84 -1.49
CA GLY A 13 17.87 10.45 -1.04
C GLY A 13 16.60 10.15 -0.24
N SER A 14 16.20 11.08 0.63
CA SER A 14 14.96 10.97 1.40
C SER A 14 13.71 11.05 0.50
N LEU A 15 13.70 11.93 -0.50
CA LEU A 15 12.61 12.02 -1.48
C LEU A 15 12.48 10.74 -2.31
N LEU A 16 13.60 10.22 -2.84
CA LEU A 16 13.61 8.96 -3.58
C LEU A 16 13.10 7.79 -2.72
N LYS A 17 13.56 7.70 -1.47
CA LYS A 17 13.07 6.69 -0.52
C LYS A 17 11.56 6.80 -0.33
N THR A 18 11.04 8.02 -0.16
CA THR A 18 9.61 8.26 0.04
C THR A 18 8.79 7.85 -1.20
N ILE A 19 9.25 8.20 -2.40
CA ILE A 19 8.60 7.81 -3.66
C ILE A 19 8.57 6.29 -3.80
N VAL A 20 9.70 5.62 -3.56
CA VAL A 20 9.78 4.16 -3.61
C VAL A 20 8.85 3.52 -2.57
N GLN A 21 8.79 4.05 -1.36
CA GLN A 21 7.86 3.57 -0.33
C GLN A 21 6.41 3.72 -0.75
N LEU A 22 6.01 4.86 -1.34
CA LEU A 22 4.65 5.06 -1.83
C LEU A 22 4.29 4.07 -2.95
N ILE A 23 5.20 3.83 -3.89
CA ILE A 23 5.00 2.85 -4.97
C ILE A 23 4.81 1.44 -4.37
N ILE A 24 5.67 1.06 -3.41
CA ILE A 24 5.58 -0.25 -2.74
C ILE A 24 4.25 -0.39 -2.02
N ILE A 25 3.82 0.63 -1.25
CA ILE A 25 2.55 0.62 -0.53
C ILE A 25 1.37 0.49 -1.48
N GLU A 26 1.37 1.24 -2.59
CA GLU A 26 0.30 1.13 -3.60
C GLU A 26 0.23 -0.28 -4.20
N ARG A 27 1.39 -0.87 -4.54
CA ARG A 27 1.46 -2.22 -5.11
C ARG A 27 0.98 -3.28 -4.13
N ILE A 28 1.40 -3.20 -2.86
CA ILE A 28 0.98 -4.12 -1.81
C ILE A 28 -0.51 -3.95 -1.52
N GLY A 29 -0.98 -2.71 -1.33
CA GLY A 29 -2.40 -2.41 -1.08
C GLY A 29 -3.28 -2.94 -2.19
N TYR A 30 -2.91 -2.70 -3.45
CA TYR A 30 -3.64 -3.27 -4.59
C TYR A 30 -3.59 -4.80 -4.63
N GLY A 31 -2.42 -5.41 -4.43
CA GLY A 31 -2.27 -6.86 -4.46
C GLY A 31 -3.08 -7.57 -3.37
N VAL A 32 -3.00 -7.08 -2.12
CA VAL A 32 -3.80 -7.59 -1.00
C VAL A 32 -5.28 -7.37 -1.26
N GLY A 33 -5.65 -6.18 -1.71
CA GLY A 33 -7.02 -5.84 -2.03
C GLY A 33 -7.61 -6.73 -3.11
N TRP A 34 -6.82 -7.09 -4.12
CA TRP A 34 -7.22 -7.99 -5.18
C TRP A 34 -7.52 -9.39 -4.64
N VAL A 35 -6.60 -9.94 -3.85
CA VAL A 35 -6.74 -11.27 -3.24
C VAL A 35 -7.96 -11.32 -2.32
N VAL A 36 -8.10 -10.33 -1.43
CA VAL A 36 -9.23 -10.24 -0.49
C VAL A 36 -10.55 -10.08 -1.25
N SER A 37 -10.60 -9.19 -2.24
CA SER A 37 -11.79 -8.97 -3.06
C SER A 37 -12.20 -10.24 -3.80
N LYS A 38 -11.25 -10.97 -4.40
CA LYS A 38 -11.54 -12.26 -5.05
C LYS A 38 -11.99 -13.32 -4.06
N ALA A 39 -11.38 -13.38 -2.88
CA ALA A 39 -11.77 -14.35 -1.86
C ALA A 39 -13.21 -14.09 -1.37
N VAL A 40 -13.55 -12.84 -1.07
CA VAL A 40 -14.88 -12.46 -0.55
C VAL A 40 -15.98 -12.60 -1.59
N THR A 41 -15.66 -12.32 -2.86
CA THR A 41 -16.65 -12.35 -3.95
C THR A 41 -16.66 -13.68 -4.73
N PHE A 42 -15.98 -14.71 -4.23
CA PHE A 42 -15.83 -16.01 -4.91
C PHE A 42 -15.33 -15.86 -6.35
N GLY A 43 -14.40 -14.94 -6.56
CA GLY A 43 -13.75 -14.67 -7.84
C GLY A 43 -14.51 -13.75 -8.79
N ARG A 44 -15.68 -13.22 -8.39
CA ARG A 44 -16.50 -12.33 -9.24
C ARG A 44 -15.96 -10.90 -9.37
N PHE A 45 -15.20 -10.42 -8.40
CA PHE A 45 -14.63 -9.07 -8.39
C PHE A 45 -13.18 -9.09 -7.88
N PRO A 46 -12.26 -8.28 -8.44
CA PRO A 46 -12.46 -7.40 -9.59
C PRO A 46 -12.45 -8.18 -10.92
N SER A 47 -13.13 -7.63 -11.95
CA SER A 47 -13.09 -8.15 -13.32
C SER A 47 -11.65 -8.12 -13.86
N SER A 48 -11.32 -9.03 -14.78
CA SER A 48 -9.96 -9.13 -15.34
C SER A 48 -9.47 -7.83 -16.01
N GLU A 49 -10.40 -7.00 -16.51
CA GLU A 49 -10.14 -5.64 -16.98
C GLU A 49 -10.49 -4.66 -15.87
N VAL A 50 -9.52 -4.37 -14.99
CA VAL A 50 -9.72 -3.38 -13.93
C VAL A 50 -9.59 -1.98 -14.51
N THR A 51 -10.69 -1.25 -14.52
CA THR A 51 -10.66 0.18 -14.83
C THR A 51 -9.88 0.94 -13.76
N GLU A 52 -9.26 2.08 -14.10
CA GLU A 52 -8.54 2.89 -13.11
C GLU A 52 -9.43 3.30 -11.92
N SER A 53 -10.76 3.42 -12.15
CA SER A 53 -11.73 3.69 -11.10
C SER A 53 -11.87 2.54 -10.09
N GLU A 54 -11.75 1.29 -10.55
CA GLU A 54 -11.83 0.09 -9.71
C GLU A 54 -10.50 -0.20 -9.02
N ARG A 55 -9.38 0.15 -9.67
CA ARG A 55 -8.04 0.01 -9.11
C ARG A 55 -7.92 0.73 -7.76
N GLY A 56 -8.47 1.94 -7.66
CA GLY A 56 -8.53 2.69 -6.42
C GLY A 56 -9.31 1.96 -5.33
N LYS A 57 -10.52 1.46 -5.64
CA LYS A 57 -11.37 0.72 -4.70
C LYS A 57 -10.69 -0.55 -4.18
N VAL A 58 -10.08 -1.33 -5.08
CA VAL A 58 -9.33 -2.53 -4.74
C VAL A 58 -8.17 -2.18 -3.81
N SER A 59 -7.41 -1.12 -4.11
CA SER A 59 -6.30 -0.68 -3.25
C SER A 59 -6.77 -0.27 -1.85
N TYR A 60 -7.89 0.45 -1.73
CA TYR A 60 -8.49 0.80 -0.44
C TYR A 60 -8.93 -0.43 0.36
N ILE A 61 -9.54 -1.43 -0.28
CA ILE A 61 -9.91 -2.70 0.36
C ILE A 61 -8.66 -3.38 0.92
N GLY A 62 -7.55 -3.39 0.17
CA GLY A 62 -6.32 -3.99 0.65
C GLY A 62 -5.69 -3.26 1.82
N LEU A 63 -5.63 -1.93 1.77
CA LEU A 63 -5.15 -1.11 2.90
C LEU A 63 -6.02 -1.29 4.14
N ALA A 64 -7.35 -1.31 4.00
CA ALA A 64 -8.28 -1.57 5.09
C ALA A 64 -8.07 -2.98 5.68
N SER A 65 -7.85 -3.98 4.83
CA SER A 65 -7.59 -5.36 5.26
C SER A 65 -6.29 -5.47 6.06
N ILE A 66 -5.22 -4.82 5.59
CA ILE A 66 -3.94 -4.74 6.30
C ILE A 66 -4.13 -4.06 7.66
N ALA A 67 -4.84 -2.93 7.69
CA ALA A 67 -5.13 -2.21 8.93
C ALA A 67 -5.90 -3.07 9.94
N LEU A 68 -6.92 -3.81 9.50
CA LEU A 68 -7.69 -4.71 10.35
C LEU A 68 -6.83 -5.85 10.93
N VAL A 69 -5.93 -6.44 10.13
CA VAL A 69 -4.99 -7.46 10.61
C VAL A 69 -4.04 -6.88 11.65
N LEU A 70 -3.47 -5.70 11.40
CA LEU A 70 -2.59 -5.01 12.36
C LEU A 70 -3.31 -4.66 13.66
N LEU A 71 -4.57 -4.19 13.57
CA LEU A 71 -5.41 -3.95 14.74
C LEU A 71 -5.66 -5.24 15.53
N GLY A 72 -5.98 -6.34 14.85
CA GLY A 72 -6.12 -7.64 15.48
C GLY A 72 -4.85 -8.06 16.23
N ILE A 73 -3.69 -7.97 15.57
CA ILE A 73 -2.38 -8.27 16.19
C ILE A 73 -2.13 -7.36 17.39
N ALA A 74 -2.43 -6.07 17.30
CA ALA A 74 -2.26 -5.12 18.40
C ALA A 74 -3.15 -5.47 19.59
N VAL A 75 -4.41 -5.86 19.36
CA VAL A 75 -5.32 -6.33 20.41
C VAL A 75 -4.80 -7.62 21.05
N PHE A 76 -4.36 -8.59 20.24
CA PHE A 76 -3.83 -9.87 20.76
C PHE A 76 -2.52 -9.73 21.54
N ASN A 77 -1.66 -8.77 21.21
CA ASN A 77 -0.41 -8.53 21.95
C ASN A 77 -0.56 -7.54 23.11
N GLY A 78 -1.66 -6.77 23.14
CA GLY A 78 -2.01 -5.87 24.23
C GLY A 78 -2.86 -6.51 25.33
N MET A 79 -3.39 -7.71 25.08
CA MET A 79 -3.98 -8.63 26.06
C MET A 79 -2.91 -9.58 26.60
#